data_AF-A0AAW8KN30-F1
#
_entry.id   AF-A0AAW8KN30-F1
#
_cell.length_a   1.000
_cell.length_b   1.000
_cell.length_c   1.000
_cell.angle_alpha   90.00
_cell.angle_beta   90.00
_cell.angle_gamma   90.00
#
_symmetry.space_group_name_H-M   'P 1'
#
loop_
_entity.id
_entity.type
_entity.pdbx_description
1 polymer ?
#
loop_
_entity_poly.entity_id
_entity_poly.type
_entity_poly.pdbx_seq_one_letter_code
_entity_poly.pdbx_strand_id
1 'polypeptide(L)'
;DRIGGLDVADEGKDKNSFTGRHGVVMNYLSTWSGKGDDIFGTTQKAMDLCFEKSIDTLFYDADGLGAGCRGDARVINEKRRELGLSEVNVESFRGS
;
A
#
# COMPACT_ATOMS: atom_id res chain seq x y z
N ASP A 1 -3.33 -8.00 15.17
CA ASP A 1 -2.76 -6.94 14.32
C ASP A 1 -2.20 -7.51 13.04
N ARG A 2 -2.86 -7.24 11.90
CA ARG A 2 -2.31 -7.53 10.58
C ARG A 2 -1.86 -6.23 9.93
N ILE A 3 -0.57 -6.14 9.62
CA ILE A 3 0.07 -4.89 9.21
C ILE A 3 0.81 -5.10 7.89
N GLY A 4 0.60 -4.17 6.95
CA GLY A 4 1.30 -4.07 5.69
C GLY A 4 2.34 -2.95 5.72
N GLY A 5 3.42 -3.11 4.96
CA GLY A 5 4.42 -2.08 4.71
C GLY A 5 4.70 -1.96 3.22
N LEU A 6 4.61 -0.76 2.67
CA LEU A 6 4.84 -0.43 1.27
C LEU A 6 6.05 0.49 1.10
N ASP A 7 6.96 0.10 0.22
CA ASP A 7 8.03 0.93 -0.32
C ASP A 7 7.76 1.17 -1.81
N VAL A 8 7.75 2.43 -2.21
CA VAL A 8 7.24 2.93 -3.49
C VAL A 8 8.39 3.24 -4.43
N ALA A 9 8.39 2.62 -5.60
CA ALA A 9 9.32 2.88 -6.69
C ALA A 9 8.59 3.49 -7.90
N ASP A 10 9.36 4.13 -8.79
CA ASP A 10 8.86 4.67 -10.05
C ASP A 10 8.77 3.60 -11.17
N GLU A 11 8.51 4.05 -12.40
CA GLU A 11 8.50 3.22 -13.61
C GLU A 11 9.90 2.72 -14.03
N GLY A 12 10.95 3.08 -13.28
CA GLY A 12 12.34 2.79 -13.55
C GLY A 12 12.73 1.33 -13.30
N LYS A 13 13.98 1.14 -12.91
CA LYS A 13 14.54 -0.21 -12.70
C LYS A 13 14.13 -0.80 -11.34
N ASP A 14 13.86 0.07 -10.38
CA ASP A 14 13.54 -0.34 -9.02
C ASP A 14 12.11 -0.90 -8.96
N LYS A 15 11.88 -1.77 -7.98
CA LYS A 15 10.59 -2.43 -7.81
C LYS A 15 9.90 -1.86 -6.59
N ASN A 16 8.60 -1.70 -6.71
CA ASN A 16 7.72 -1.58 -5.56
C ASN A 16 7.85 -2.82 -4.69
N SER A 17 7.86 -2.62 -3.38
CA SER A 17 8.00 -3.71 -2.40
C SER A 17 6.91 -3.63 -1.35
N PHE A 18 6.28 -4.76 -1.08
CA PHE A 18 5.23 -4.88 -0.08
C PHE A 18 5.50 -6.05 0.85
N THR A 19 5.32 -5.82 2.15
CA THR A 19 5.37 -6.85 3.18
C THR A 19 4.05 -6.90 3.95
N GLY A 20 3.68 -8.09 4.43
CA GLY A 20 2.56 -8.30 5.34
C GLY A 20 3.01 -9.13 6.54
N ARG A 21 2.55 -8.73 7.74
CA ARG A 21 2.81 -9.44 8.99
C ARG A 21 1.56 -9.64 9.84
N HIS A 22 1.56 -10.70 10.65
CA HIS A 22 0.62 -10.89 11.75
C HIS A 22 1.41 -11.03 13.06
N GLY A 23 1.24 -10.06 13.97
CA GLY A 23 2.10 -9.97 15.15
C GLY A 23 3.57 -9.83 14.73
N VAL A 24 4.45 -10.67 15.27
CA VAL A 24 5.89 -10.68 14.97
C VAL A 24 6.26 -11.45 13.70
N VAL A 25 5.31 -12.17 13.09
CA VAL A 25 5.60 -13.04 11.95
C VAL A 25 5.28 -12.31 10.65
N MET A 26 6.32 -12.02 9.86
CA MET A 26 6.15 -11.66 8.46
C MET A 26 5.74 -12.91 7.67
N ASN A 27 4.59 -12.85 7.01
CA ASN A 27 3.99 -14.00 6.32
C ASN A 27 3.67 -13.72 4.84
N TYR A 28 3.95 -12.51 4.36
CA TYR A 28 3.76 -12.14 2.98
C TYR A 28 4.85 -11.16 2.52
N LEU A 29 5.38 -11.39 1.33
CA LEU A 29 6.31 -10.51 0.62
C LEU A 29 5.94 -10.54 -0.85
N SER A 30 5.84 -9.36 -1.47
CA SER A 30 5.60 -9.22 -2.89
C SER A 30 6.39 -8.05 -3.45
N THR A 31 6.85 -8.19 -4.68
CA THR A 31 7.51 -7.10 -5.42
C THR A 31 6.94 -7.03 -6.83
N TRP A 32 6.85 -5.84 -7.40
CA TRP A 32 6.42 -5.65 -8.77
C TRP A 32 7.09 -4.42 -9.41
N SER A 33 7.21 -4.44 -10.73
CA SER A 33 7.64 -3.26 -11.48
C SER A 33 6.50 -2.24 -11.52
N GLY A 34 6.82 -0.95 -11.34
CA GLY A 34 5.88 0.16 -11.55
C GLY A 34 5.70 0.53 -13.02
N LYS A 35 6.39 -0.12 -13.96
CA LYS A 35 6.42 0.27 -15.37
C LYS A 35 5.03 0.22 -16.03
N GLY A 36 4.64 1.31 -16.68
CA GLY A 36 3.35 1.45 -17.36
C GLY A 36 2.20 1.81 -16.43
N ASP A 37 2.52 2.27 -15.21
CA ASP A 37 1.57 2.64 -14.17
C ASP A 37 2.09 3.84 -13.38
N ASP A 38 1.25 4.44 -12.55
CA ASP A 38 1.62 5.57 -11.71
C ASP A 38 1.55 5.21 -10.20
N ILE A 39 1.69 6.24 -9.36
CA ILE A 39 1.63 6.08 -7.90
C ILE A 39 0.23 5.62 -7.46
N PHE A 40 -0.83 6.01 -8.17
CA PHE A 40 -2.18 5.56 -7.88
C PHE A 40 -2.30 4.06 -8.12
N GLY A 41 -1.81 3.54 -9.23
CA GLY A 41 -1.82 2.11 -9.51
C GLY A 41 -1.00 1.28 -8.52
N THR A 42 0.15 1.80 -8.10
CA THR A 42 0.95 1.19 -7.01
C THR A 42 0.17 1.17 -5.68
N THR A 43 -0.49 2.28 -5.33
CA THR A 43 -1.30 2.38 -4.11
C THR A 43 -2.50 1.43 -4.16
N GLN A 44 -3.21 1.37 -5.30
CA GLN A 44 -4.31 0.44 -5.53
C GLN A 44 -3.87 -1.00 -5.34
N LYS A 45 -2.74 -1.40 -5.94
CA LYS A 45 -2.21 -2.75 -5.81
C LYS A 45 -1.85 -3.11 -4.37
N ALA A 46 -1.22 -2.18 -3.63
CA ALA A 46 -0.90 -2.40 -2.22
C ALA A 46 -2.16 -2.54 -1.35
N MET A 47 -3.19 -1.74 -1.61
CA MET A 47 -4.47 -1.83 -0.91
C MET A 47 -5.24 -3.11 -1.28
N ASP A 48 -5.20 -3.55 -2.53
CA ASP A 48 -5.78 -4.81 -2.98
C ASP A 48 -5.16 -6.00 -2.23
N LEU A 49 -3.84 -6.00 -2.06
CA LEU A 49 -3.15 -6.97 -1.21
C LEU A 49 -3.62 -6.89 0.24
N CYS A 50 -3.88 -5.70 0.75
CA CYS A 50 -4.41 -5.54 2.10
C CYS A 50 -5.82 -6.13 2.23
N PHE A 51 -6.71 -5.89 1.27
CA PHE A 51 -8.04 -6.47 1.26
C PHE A 51 -7.99 -8.00 1.14
N GLU A 52 -7.17 -8.53 0.23
CA GLU A 52 -7.03 -9.98 0.01
C GLU A 52 -6.47 -10.71 1.24
N LYS A 53 -5.52 -10.09 1.95
CA LYS A 53 -4.85 -10.70 3.12
C LYS A 53 -5.46 -10.30 4.46
N SER A 54 -6.56 -9.56 4.43
CA SER A 54 -7.24 -8.99 5.60
C SER A 54 -6.27 -8.20 6.48
N ILE A 55 -5.43 -7.37 5.88
CA ILE A 55 -4.53 -6.45 6.58
C ILE A 55 -5.34 -5.23 7.01
N ASP A 56 -5.24 -4.89 8.29
CA ASP A 56 -6.04 -3.82 8.89
C ASP A 56 -5.39 -2.44 8.71
N THR A 57 -4.05 -2.41 8.69
CA THR A 57 -3.26 -1.17 8.60
C THR A 57 -2.13 -1.31 7.59
N LEU A 58 -2.06 -0.37 6.66
CA LEU A 58 -0.98 -0.21 5.69
C LEU A 58 -0.11 0.98 6.08
N PHE A 59 1.17 0.72 6.33
CA PHE A 59 2.18 1.76 6.37
C PHE A 59 2.85 1.91 5.01
N TYR A 60 3.24 3.12 4.67
CA TYR A 60 4.02 3.37 3.45
C TYR A 60 5.10 4.43 3.69
N ASP A 61 6.19 4.34 2.93
CA ASP A 61 7.17 5.42 2.84
C ASP A 61 6.54 6.62 2.12
N ALA A 62 6.34 7.72 2.85
CA ALA A 62 5.73 8.93 2.32
C ALA A 62 6.75 9.96 1.83
N ASP A 63 8.05 9.66 1.91
CA ASP A 63 9.10 10.51 1.36
C ASP A 63 9.23 10.29 -0.16
N GLY A 64 9.66 11.33 -0.87
CA GLY A 64 9.83 11.29 -2.33
C GLY A 64 8.55 10.91 -3.09
N LEU A 65 8.58 9.79 -3.80
CA LEU A 65 7.51 9.31 -4.69
C LEU A 65 6.23 8.92 -3.94
N GLY A 66 6.35 8.46 -2.69
CA GLY A 66 5.21 7.98 -1.91
C GLY A 66 4.30 9.09 -1.38
N ALA A 67 4.66 10.37 -1.54
CA ALA A 67 3.87 11.50 -1.03
C ALA A 67 2.40 11.51 -1.52
N GLY A 68 2.12 10.93 -2.69
CA GLY A 68 0.78 10.82 -3.27
C GLY A 68 -0.11 9.75 -2.63
N CYS A 69 0.46 8.72 -2.00
CA CYS A 69 -0.27 7.53 -1.57
C CYS A 69 -1.41 7.81 -0.57
N ARG A 70 -1.30 8.86 0.28
CA ARG A 70 -2.40 9.25 1.18
C ARG A 70 -3.66 9.66 0.40
N GLY A 71 -3.48 10.46 -0.65
CA GLY A 71 -4.58 10.96 -1.45
C GLY A 71 -5.26 9.84 -2.22
N ASP A 72 -4.45 8.98 -2.84
CA ASP A 72 -4.90 7.82 -3.60
C ASP A 72 -5.63 6.82 -2.71
N ALA A 73 -5.07 6.51 -1.54
CA ALA A 73 -5.68 5.62 -0.58
C ALA A 73 -7.05 6.10 -0.08
N ARG A 74 -7.20 7.41 0.13
CA ARG A 74 -8.48 8.01 0.48
C ARG A 74 -9.52 7.74 -0.61
N VAL A 75 -9.18 7.98 -1.88
CA VAL A 75 -10.08 7.74 -3.02
C VAL A 75 -10.46 6.26 -3.12
N ILE A 76 -9.52 5.35 -2.88
CA ILE A 76 -9.76 3.89 -2.93
C ILE A 76 -10.70 3.46 -1.80
N ASN A 77 -10.48 3.91 -0.58
CA ASN A 77 -11.35 3.61 0.56
C ASN A 77 -12.74 4.23 0.39
N GLU A 78 -12.87 5.46 -0.10
CA GLU A 78 -14.16 6.10 -0.40
C GLU A 78 -15.00 5.24 -1.36
N LYS A 79 -14.40 4.77 -2.47
CA LYS A 79 -15.06 3.86 -3.42
C LYS A 79 -15.53 2.56 -2.75
N ARG A 80 -14.71 1.99 -1.85
CA ARG A 80 -15.08 0.75 -1.15
C ARG A 80 -16.19 0.97 -0.13
N ARG A 81 -16.16 2.09 0.58
CA ARG A 81 -17.21 2.50 1.52
C ARG A 81 -18.55 2.64 0.83
N GLU A 82 -18.59 3.27 -0.36
CA GLU A 82 -19.80 3.38 -1.18
C GLU A 82 -20.37 2.01 -1.58
N LEU A 83 -19.51 1.00 -1.74
CA LEU A 83 -19.87 -0.39 -2.02
C LEU A 83 -20.20 -1.20 -0.75
N GLY A 84 -20.13 -0.61 0.44
CA GLY A 84 -20.34 -1.31 1.72
C GLY A 84 -19.25 -2.33 2.05
N LEU A 85 -18.06 -2.19 1.46
CA LEU A 85 -16.91 -3.06 1.68
C LEU A 85 -15.99 -2.54 2.80
N SER A 86 -15.14 -3.44 3.31
CA SER A 86 -14.14 -3.08 4.32
C SER A 86 -13.10 -2.09 3.78
N GLU A 87 -12.65 -1.18 4.65
CA GLU A 87 -11.57 -0.22 4.40
C GLU A 87 -10.25 -0.68 5.03
N VAL A 88 -9.16 -0.04 4.66
CA VAL A 88 -7.82 -0.23 5.26
C VAL A 88 -7.37 1.08 5.90
N ASN A 89 -6.84 1.04 7.13
CA ASN A 89 -6.19 2.21 7.71
C ASN A 89 -4.85 2.48 7.01
N VAL A 90 -4.61 3.67 6.49
CA VAL A 90 -3.38 3.99 5.73
C VAL A 90 -2.59 5.09 6.42
N GLU A 91 -1.40 4.75 6.88
CA GLU A 91 -0.54 5.60 7.71
C GLU A 91 0.78 5.88 7.02
N SER A 92 1.18 7.16 7.01
CA SER A 92 2.46 7.60 6.44
C SER A 92 3.59 7.42 7.45
N PHE A 93 4.72 6.87 7.03
CA PHE A 93 6.01 7.13 7.68
C PHE A 93 6.76 8.22 6.93
N ARG A 94 7.37 9.14 7.70
CA ARG A 94 8.22 10.22 7.20
C ARG A 94 9.47 10.28 8.07
N GLY A 95 10.64 10.34 7.44
CA GLY A 95 11.92 10.35 8.15
C GLY A 95 12.61 8.98 8.18
N SER A 96 13.94 9.04 8.15
CA SER A 96 14.87 7.90 8.23
C SER A 96 15.44 7.69 9.62
#